data_AF-A0A3P0NM81-F1
#
_entry.id   AF-A0A3P0NM81-F1
#
_cell.length_a   1.000
_cell.length_b   1.000
_cell.length_c   1.000
_cell.angle_alpha   90.00
_cell.angle_beta   90.00
_cell.angle_gamma   90.00
#
_symmetry.space_group_name_H-M   'P 1'
#
loop_
_entity.id
_entity.type
_entity.pdbx_description
1 polymer ?
#
loop_
_entity_poly.entity_id
_entity_poly.type
_entity_poly.pdbx_seq_one_letter_code
_entity_poly.pdbx_strand_id
1 'polypeptide(L)'
;MTTSLRRRALIAAGLGVLGAPSLVRSTPRTVRISKGYGVLYLPLLVMEKQRLFERHAARHGLREIAVDWVLLDGGNSVNDAMMAGTLDFAGAGAPGFIELWARARGIPNVEVIGISGLSTTSLSLNANRSGLASLHDFTSADRIAVPGIRTSLSAVVLQMVASRQLGAKHFAQLDSITVNLPHPQAMQALIRRENGITAHFTSPPFSTLELRQPGIHRIVNSVDVLGPMTLDVVFAPKRLVDAEPALAVAFLAALDEANRLIAQDPRAAAALYAASSGVGVSHDDVMQMLAAPDTRFSVRPNQLMDYVEFLYLAGTIKAKPRAWHEMFAPMLDDYRPG
;
A
#
# COMPACT_ATOMS: atom_id res chain seq x y z
N MET A 1 -87.30 -0.52 -34.57
CA MET A 1 -86.56 0.52 -33.81
C MET A 1 -85.69 -0.17 -32.77
N THR A 2 -84.49 0.40 -32.52
CA THR A 2 -83.58 0.23 -31.35
C THR A 2 -82.86 -1.13 -31.14
N THR A 3 -81.56 -1.24 -31.50
CA THR A 3 -80.33 -1.24 -30.62
C THR A 3 -80.21 -2.43 -29.65
N SER A 4 -79.07 -3.03 -29.28
CA SER A 4 -77.63 -2.85 -29.49
C SER A 4 -76.94 -4.04 -28.80
N LEU A 5 -75.89 -4.56 -29.44
CA LEU A 5 -74.73 -5.30 -28.92
C LEU A 5 -74.39 -5.18 -27.41
N ARG A 6 -74.06 -6.33 -26.78
CA ARG A 6 -72.80 -6.69 -26.05
C ARG A 6 -72.97 -7.42 -24.70
N ARG A 7 -72.08 -8.41 -24.50
CA ARG A 7 -71.58 -9.06 -23.25
C ARG A 7 -72.56 -10.11 -22.66
N ARG A 8 -72.14 -11.30 -22.21
CA ARG A 8 -70.94 -11.68 -21.46
C ARG A 8 -70.58 -13.15 -21.74
N ALA A 9 -69.34 -13.41 -22.13
CA ALA A 9 -68.72 -14.73 -21.97
C ALA A 9 -67.86 -14.67 -20.69
N LEU A 10 -68.07 -15.60 -19.77
CA LEU A 10 -67.27 -15.78 -18.56
C LEU A 10 -66.90 -17.26 -18.41
N ILE A 11 -65.59 -17.48 -18.26
CA ILE A 11 -64.92 -18.46 -17.39
C ILE A 11 -64.87 -19.91 -17.89
N ALA A 12 -63.68 -20.35 -18.32
CA ALA A 12 -62.73 -21.10 -17.48
C ALA A 12 -61.61 -21.74 -18.33
N ALA A 13 -60.37 -21.28 -18.18
CA ALA A 13 -59.19 -22.10 -18.41
C ALA A 13 -58.10 -21.63 -17.45
N GLY A 14 -57.77 -22.49 -16.49
CA GLY A 14 -56.89 -22.18 -15.37
C GLY A 14 -55.42 -22.49 -15.60
N LEU A 15 -54.64 -22.06 -14.59
CA LEU A 15 -53.39 -22.63 -14.06
C LEU A 15 -52.26 -22.90 -15.05
N GLY A 16 -51.26 -22.02 -15.01
CA GLY A 16 -49.95 -22.26 -15.59
C GLY A 16 -48.95 -21.12 -15.42
N VAL A 17 -48.95 -20.40 -14.29
CA VAL A 17 -47.82 -19.51 -13.97
C VAL A 17 -46.77 -20.35 -13.24
N LEU A 18 -45.92 -21.01 -14.01
CA LEU A 18 -44.64 -21.51 -13.53
C LEU A 18 -43.84 -20.28 -13.06
N GLY A 19 -43.67 -20.16 -11.75
CA GLY A 19 -42.76 -19.20 -11.16
C GLY A 19 -41.36 -19.47 -11.68
N ALA A 20 -40.91 -18.67 -12.64
CA ALA A 20 -39.50 -18.58 -12.94
C ALA A 20 -38.80 -18.17 -11.63
N PRO A 21 -37.78 -18.90 -11.16
CA PRO A 21 -36.99 -18.41 -10.05
C PRO A 21 -36.42 -17.07 -10.52
N SER A 22 -36.82 -15.99 -9.86
CA SER A 22 -36.13 -14.73 -9.97
C SER A 22 -34.69 -15.04 -9.59
N LEU A 23 -33.81 -15.18 -10.59
CA LEU A 23 -32.38 -15.06 -10.40
C LEU A 23 -32.18 -13.64 -9.90
N VAL A 24 -32.30 -13.46 -8.58
CA VAL A 24 -31.73 -12.31 -7.90
C VAL A 24 -30.24 -12.43 -8.22
N ARG A 25 -29.79 -11.73 -9.26
CA ARG A 25 -28.38 -11.42 -9.42
C ARG A 25 -28.05 -10.57 -8.20
N SER A 26 -27.52 -11.21 -7.17
CA SER A 26 -26.94 -10.48 -6.06
C SER A 26 -25.86 -9.59 -6.65
N THR A 27 -25.95 -8.30 -6.38
CA THR A 27 -24.90 -7.36 -6.76
C THR A 27 -23.63 -7.85 -6.11
N PRO A 28 -22.55 -8.10 -6.89
CA PRO A 28 -21.29 -8.53 -6.32
C PRO A 28 -20.90 -7.61 -5.18
N ARG A 29 -20.49 -8.18 -4.05
CA ARG A 29 -19.95 -7.40 -2.95
C ARG A 29 -18.61 -6.84 -3.39
N THR A 30 -18.50 -5.52 -3.40
CA THR A 30 -17.24 -4.83 -3.66
C THR A 30 -16.37 -4.80 -2.41
N VAL A 31 -15.14 -5.29 -2.52
CA VAL A 31 -14.08 -5.13 -1.53
C VAL A 31 -13.11 -4.06 -2.05
N ARG A 32 -12.86 -3.02 -1.26
CA ARG A 32 -12.05 -1.87 -1.63
C ARG A 32 -10.65 -2.04 -1.07
N ILE A 33 -9.66 -2.11 -1.96
CA ILE A 33 -8.27 -2.41 -1.60
C ILE A 33 -7.39 -1.26 -2.08
N SER A 34 -6.69 -0.60 -1.16
CA SER A 34 -5.74 0.44 -1.56
C SER A 34 -4.37 -0.13 -1.94
N LYS A 35 -3.74 0.53 -2.91
CA LYS A 35 -2.33 0.38 -3.28
C LYS A 35 -1.74 1.76 -3.57
N GLY A 36 -0.42 1.86 -3.56
CA GLY A 36 0.31 3.07 -3.93
C GLY A 36 1.10 2.91 -5.22
N TYR A 37 1.99 3.86 -5.46
CA TYR A 37 2.95 3.80 -6.55
C TYR A 37 4.21 3.05 -6.15
N GLY A 38 4.93 2.53 -7.15
CA GLY A 38 6.25 1.94 -6.93
C GLY A 38 6.25 0.42 -6.88
N VAL A 39 7.46 -0.15 -6.92
CA VAL A 39 7.64 -1.61 -6.97
C VAL A 39 7.21 -2.27 -5.66
N LEU A 40 7.15 -1.50 -4.57
CA LEU A 40 6.66 -1.94 -3.26
C LEU A 40 5.24 -2.54 -3.30
N TYR A 41 4.41 -2.10 -4.26
CA TYR A 41 3.03 -2.57 -4.43
C TYR A 41 2.88 -3.66 -5.51
N LEU A 42 3.98 -4.19 -6.04
CA LEU A 42 3.94 -5.21 -7.10
C LEU A 42 3.09 -6.44 -6.74
N PRO A 43 3.14 -7.01 -5.51
CA PRO A 43 2.27 -8.14 -5.16
C PRO A 43 0.79 -7.81 -5.29
N LEU A 44 0.36 -6.61 -4.88
CA LEU A 44 -1.02 -6.16 -5.03
C LEU A 44 -1.41 -5.96 -6.50
N LEU A 45 -0.49 -5.45 -7.32
CA LEU A 45 -0.70 -5.33 -8.76
C LEU A 45 -0.85 -6.72 -9.43
N VAL A 46 -0.04 -7.70 -9.03
CA VAL A 46 -0.17 -9.09 -9.49
C VAL A 46 -1.53 -9.65 -9.06
N MET A 47 -1.95 -9.41 -7.82
CA MET A 47 -3.28 -9.81 -7.33
C MET A 47 -4.40 -9.21 -8.17
N GLU A 48 -4.35 -7.91 -8.46
CA GLU A 48 -5.32 -7.22 -9.30
C GLU A 48 -5.41 -7.85 -10.68
N LYS A 49 -4.27 -7.91 -11.39
CA LYS A 49 -4.27 -8.28 -12.81
C LYS A 49 -4.57 -9.75 -13.03
N GLN A 50 -4.26 -10.59 -12.06
CA GLN A 50 -4.61 -12.01 -12.10
C GLN A 50 -5.91 -12.32 -11.38
N ARG A 51 -6.58 -11.34 -10.76
CA ARG A 51 -7.81 -11.55 -9.97
C ARG A 51 -7.62 -12.59 -8.86
N LEU A 52 -6.45 -12.59 -8.23
CA LEU A 52 -6.06 -13.61 -7.24
C LEU A 52 -7.00 -13.60 -6.05
N PHE A 53 -7.35 -12.41 -5.56
CA PHE A 53 -8.18 -12.27 -4.39
C PHE A 53 -9.58 -12.85 -4.62
N GLU A 54 -10.21 -12.56 -5.76
CA GLU A 54 -11.53 -13.13 -6.08
C GLU A 54 -11.47 -14.66 -6.20
N ARG A 55 -10.41 -15.22 -6.81
CA ARG A 55 -10.22 -16.68 -6.91
C ARG A 55 -10.09 -17.33 -5.54
N HIS A 56 -9.27 -16.75 -4.65
CA HIS A 56 -9.09 -17.27 -3.30
C HIS A 56 -10.36 -17.09 -2.46
N ALA A 57 -11.05 -15.95 -2.56
CA ALA A 57 -12.32 -15.73 -1.89
C ALA A 57 -13.35 -16.81 -2.27
N ALA A 58 -13.47 -17.13 -3.57
CA ALA A 58 -14.34 -18.20 -4.04
C ALA A 58 -13.98 -19.59 -3.49
N ARG A 59 -12.67 -19.90 -3.37
CA ARG A 59 -12.20 -21.15 -2.74
C ARG A 59 -12.56 -21.23 -1.25
N HIS A 60 -12.67 -20.09 -0.58
CA HIS A 60 -13.12 -19.97 0.81
C HIS A 60 -14.64 -19.82 0.95
N GLY A 61 -15.42 -20.09 -0.11
CA GLY A 61 -16.88 -20.06 -0.07
C GLY A 61 -17.51 -18.67 -0.17
N LEU A 62 -16.70 -17.63 -0.34
CA LEU A 62 -17.17 -16.25 -0.53
C LEU A 62 -17.53 -16.05 -2.01
N ARG A 63 -18.83 -16.00 -2.30
CA ARG A 63 -19.32 -15.84 -3.68
C ARG A 63 -19.45 -14.36 -4.03
N GLU A 64 -19.28 -14.08 -5.33
CA GLU A 64 -19.55 -12.77 -5.92
C GLU A 64 -18.76 -11.61 -5.29
N ILE A 65 -17.48 -11.85 -4.98
CA ILE A 65 -16.56 -10.77 -4.62
C ILE A 65 -16.11 -10.06 -5.90
N ALA A 66 -16.29 -8.75 -5.92
CA ALA A 66 -15.63 -7.84 -6.84
C ALA A 66 -14.60 -7.01 -6.06
N VAL A 67 -13.55 -6.54 -6.74
CA VAL A 67 -12.52 -5.71 -6.12
C VAL A 67 -12.50 -4.34 -6.76
N ASP A 68 -12.54 -3.31 -5.93
CA ASP A 68 -12.26 -1.94 -6.32
C ASP A 68 -10.86 -1.55 -5.83
N TRP A 69 -9.96 -1.25 -6.76
CA TRP A 69 -8.58 -0.93 -6.45
C TRP A 69 -8.39 0.58 -6.39
N VAL A 70 -8.07 1.08 -5.20
CA VAL A 70 -7.93 2.52 -4.94
C VAL A 70 -6.45 2.90 -4.92
N LEU A 71 -6.04 3.82 -5.78
CA LEU A 71 -4.67 4.33 -5.80
C LEU A 71 -4.52 5.50 -4.84
N LEU A 72 -3.72 5.34 -3.78
CA LEU A 72 -3.45 6.36 -2.77
C LEU A 72 -1.94 6.49 -2.57
N ASP A 73 -1.44 7.73 -2.53
CA ASP A 73 -0.05 8.03 -2.26
C ASP A 73 0.07 8.81 -0.95
N GLY A 74 0.91 8.33 -0.03
CA GLY A 74 1.08 8.91 1.31
C GLY A 74 0.22 8.23 2.40
N GLY A 75 0.84 8.03 3.57
CA GLY A 75 0.23 7.32 4.70
C GLY A 75 -1.03 8.00 5.28
N ASN A 76 -1.08 9.33 5.30
CA ASN A 76 -2.25 10.07 5.82
C ASN A 76 -3.50 9.80 4.99
N SER A 77 -3.40 9.84 3.66
CA SER A 77 -4.56 9.60 2.78
C SER A 77 -5.12 8.19 2.93
N VAL A 78 -4.25 7.20 3.13
CA VAL A 78 -4.67 5.83 3.43
C VAL A 78 -5.33 5.74 4.81
N ASN A 79 -4.74 6.36 5.81
CA ASN A 79 -5.29 6.38 7.17
C ASN A 79 -6.66 7.08 7.24
N ASP A 80 -6.82 8.21 6.55
CA ASP A 80 -8.08 8.95 6.47
C ASP A 80 -9.16 8.12 5.76
N ALA A 81 -8.81 7.44 4.67
CA ALA A 81 -9.73 6.55 3.95
C ALA A 81 -10.16 5.35 4.82
N MET A 82 -9.23 4.77 5.57
CA MET A 82 -9.54 3.68 6.51
C MET A 82 -10.49 4.16 7.63
N MET A 83 -10.21 5.32 8.21
CA MET A 83 -11.06 5.94 9.25
C MET A 83 -12.44 6.32 8.72
N ALA A 84 -12.53 6.76 7.47
CA ALA A 84 -13.79 7.06 6.80
C ALA A 84 -14.60 5.82 6.41
N GLY A 85 -14.04 4.61 6.56
CA GLY A 85 -14.69 3.36 6.16
C GLY A 85 -14.79 3.17 4.65
N THR A 86 -13.93 3.85 3.88
CA THR A 86 -13.89 3.76 2.41
C THR A 86 -12.94 2.69 1.90
N LEU A 87 -12.20 2.01 2.78
CA LEU A 87 -11.34 0.87 2.48
C LEU A 87 -11.70 -0.35 3.34
N ASP A 88 -11.50 -1.53 2.76
CA ASP A 88 -11.64 -2.82 3.45
C ASP A 88 -10.26 -3.44 3.72
N PHE A 89 -9.31 -3.26 2.79
CA PHE A 89 -7.88 -3.55 2.99
C PHE A 89 -7.05 -2.37 2.50
N ALA A 90 -5.93 -2.12 3.16
CA ALA A 90 -5.00 -1.08 2.78
C ALA A 90 -3.57 -1.59 2.71
N GLY A 91 -2.97 -1.50 1.53
CA GLY A 91 -1.51 -1.47 1.40
C GLY A 91 -0.99 -0.08 1.75
N ALA A 92 -0.05 0.01 2.68
CA ALA A 92 0.59 1.28 3.04
C ALA A 92 1.96 1.06 3.68
N GLY A 93 2.70 2.18 3.82
CA GLY A 93 3.91 2.24 4.62
C GLY A 93 3.70 1.79 6.06
N ALA A 94 4.59 0.93 6.55
CA ALA A 94 4.59 0.42 7.91
C ALA A 94 4.44 1.50 8.99
N PRO A 95 5.10 2.68 8.90
CA PRO A 95 4.92 3.74 9.89
C PRO A 95 3.48 4.27 9.98
N GLY A 96 2.81 4.45 8.84
CA GLY A 96 1.43 4.95 8.79
C GLY A 96 0.44 3.97 9.43
N PHE A 97 0.64 2.67 9.20
CA PHE A 97 -0.11 1.61 9.87
C PHE A 97 0.13 1.60 11.39
N ILE A 98 1.40 1.65 11.83
CA ILE A 98 1.77 1.63 13.26
C ILE A 98 1.15 2.83 13.98
N GLU A 99 1.21 4.01 13.38
CA GLU A 99 0.57 5.21 13.92
C GLU A 99 -0.95 5.03 14.07
N LEU A 100 -1.62 4.57 13.02
CA LEU A 100 -3.06 4.38 13.04
C LEU A 100 -3.48 3.31 14.06
N TRP A 101 -2.78 2.18 14.10
CA TRP A 101 -3.00 1.14 15.09
C TRP A 101 -2.88 1.70 16.51
N ALA A 102 -1.81 2.45 16.80
CA ALA A 102 -1.57 2.99 18.14
C ALA A 102 -2.63 4.01 18.56
N ARG A 103 -3.13 4.81 17.62
CA ARG A 103 -4.18 5.81 17.86
C ARG A 103 -5.58 5.21 17.98
N ALA A 104 -5.89 4.18 17.19
CA ALA A 104 -7.23 3.60 17.10
C ALA A 104 -7.47 2.45 18.09
N ARG A 105 -6.41 1.84 18.63
CA ARG A 105 -6.51 0.70 19.56
C ARG A 105 -7.42 1.02 20.75
N GLY A 106 -8.36 0.13 21.03
CA GLY A 106 -9.34 0.27 22.11
C GLY A 106 -10.49 1.23 21.82
N ILE A 107 -10.56 1.83 20.62
CA ILE A 107 -11.68 2.68 20.21
C ILE A 107 -12.63 1.86 19.33
N PRO A 108 -13.86 1.57 19.78
CA PRO A 108 -14.81 0.77 19.02
C PRO A 108 -15.02 1.30 17.58
N ASN A 109 -15.15 0.39 16.63
CA ASN A 109 -15.43 0.62 15.20
C ASN A 109 -14.33 1.25 14.34
N VAL A 110 -13.25 1.78 14.94
CA VAL A 110 -12.13 2.38 14.17
C VAL A 110 -10.81 1.64 14.34
N GLU A 111 -10.76 0.61 15.20
CA GLU A 111 -9.59 -0.27 15.34
C GLU A 111 -9.17 -0.87 14.00
N VAL A 112 -7.86 -0.90 13.76
CA VAL A 112 -7.23 -1.57 12.63
C VAL A 112 -6.31 -2.68 13.10
N ILE A 113 -6.10 -3.68 12.24
CA ILE A 113 -5.22 -4.81 12.51
C ILE A 113 -4.42 -5.17 11.25
N GLY A 114 -3.15 -5.49 11.43
CA GLY A 114 -2.27 -5.93 10.34
C GLY A 114 -2.68 -7.30 9.80
N ILE A 115 -2.65 -7.46 8.48
CA ILE A 115 -2.92 -8.72 7.79
C ILE A 115 -1.62 -9.41 7.39
N SER A 116 -0.64 -8.63 6.89
CA SER A 116 0.62 -9.16 6.38
C SER A 116 1.67 -8.06 6.20
N GLY A 117 2.94 -8.45 6.12
CA GLY A 117 3.94 -7.66 5.40
C GLY A 117 3.60 -7.60 3.91
N LEU A 118 4.21 -6.66 3.19
CA LEU A 118 4.06 -6.56 1.75
C LEU A 118 5.43 -6.62 1.06
N SER A 119 6.33 -5.70 1.38
CA SER A 119 7.56 -5.53 0.62
C SER A 119 8.71 -4.90 1.41
N THR A 120 9.93 -5.28 1.04
CA THR A 120 11.20 -4.64 1.40
C THR A 120 11.87 -4.11 0.12
N THR A 121 12.55 -2.97 0.18
CA THR A 121 13.49 -2.47 -0.84
C THR A 121 14.36 -1.37 -0.19
N SER A 122 14.94 -0.48 -0.98
CA SER A 122 15.61 0.74 -0.53
C SER A 122 14.77 2.00 -0.72
N LEU A 123 14.89 2.96 0.20
CA LEU A 123 14.58 4.37 -0.06
C LEU A 123 15.88 5.14 -0.30
N SER A 124 15.90 5.95 -1.35
CA SER A 124 17.06 6.76 -1.76
C SER A 124 16.72 8.23 -1.64
N LEU A 125 17.59 9.01 -1.00
CA LEU A 125 17.51 10.47 -1.02
C LEU A 125 18.34 10.95 -2.19
N ASN A 126 17.67 11.29 -3.27
CA ASN A 126 18.33 11.79 -4.48
C ASN A 126 18.24 13.31 -4.51
N ALA A 127 19.31 13.97 -4.93
CA ALA A 127 19.40 15.41 -5.01
C ALA A 127 19.85 15.85 -6.40
N ASN A 128 19.38 17.02 -6.84
CA ASN A 128 19.77 17.64 -8.11
C ASN A 128 20.81 18.76 -7.94
N ARG A 129 21.24 19.05 -6.71
CA ARG A 129 22.18 20.14 -6.38
C ARG A 129 23.56 19.58 -6.04
N SER A 130 24.58 19.89 -6.84
CA SER A 130 25.95 19.34 -6.71
C SER A 130 26.62 19.58 -5.36
N GLY A 131 26.24 20.62 -4.62
CA GLY A 131 26.77 20.92 -3.28
C GLY A 131 26.10 20.16 -2.13
N LEU A 132 25.14 19.27 -2.39
CA LEU A 132 24.59 18.35 -1.39
C LEU A 132 25.36 17.04 -1.46
N ALA A 133 26.09 16.64 -0.42
CA ALA A 133 26.76 15.34 -0.36
C ALA A 133 26.33 14.51 0.85
N SER A 134 25.80 15.16 1.88
CA SER A 134 25.39 14.56 3.14
C SER A 134 24.15 15.25 3.71
N LEU A 135 23.57 14.68 4.77
CA LEU A 135 22.46 15.32 5.48
C LEU A 135 22.84 16.66 6.14
N HIS A 136 24.13 16.94 6.38
CA HIS A 136 24.60 18.20 6.95
C HIS A 136 24.58 19.37 5.96
N ASP A 137 24.55 19.09 4.65
CA ASP A 137 24.65 20.11 3.61
C ASP A 137 23.30 20.77 3.28
N PHE A 138 22.21 20.26 3.86
CA PHE A 138 20.87 20.80 3.70
C PHE A 138 20.70 22.09 4.49
N THR A 139 20.04 23.06 3.87
CA THR A 139 19.75 24.38 4.44
C THR A 139 18.25 24.69 4.35
N SER A 140 17.81 25.79 4.96
CA SER A 140 16.42 26.26 4.86
C SER A 140 15.97 26.63 3.44
N ALA A 141 16.90 26.76 2.48
CA ALA A 141 16.59 26.99 1.07
C ALA A 141 16.26 25.70 0.30
N ASP A 142 16.64 24.53 0.83
CA ASP A 142 16.40 23.25 0.18
C ASP A 142 14.96 22.77 0.39
N ARG A 143 14.48 21.88 -0.49
CA ARG A 143 13.15 21.25 -0.37
C ARG A 143 13.25 19.77 -0.68
N ILE A 144 12.86 18.94 0.30
CA ILE A 144 12.83 17.48 0.20
C ILE A 144 11.40 17.03 -0.06
N ALA A 145 11.11 16.54 -1.25
CA ALA A 145 9.80 15.99 -1.57
C ALA A 145 9.57 14.64 -0.87
N VAL A 146 8.38 14.46 -0.29
CA VAL A 146 7.84 13.22 0.28
C VAL A 146 6.31 13.21 0.08
N PRO A 147 5.63 12.05 0.02
CA PRO A 147 4.18 11.98 -0.24
C PRO A 147 3.32 12.31 1.00
N GLY A 148 3.95 12.62 2.14
CA GLY A 148 3.27 13.05 3.35
C GLY A 148 4.27 13.46 4.41
N ILE A 149 4.12 14.66 4.96
CA ILE A 149 5.05 15.23 5.94
C ILE A 149 4.89 14.51 7.28
N ARG A 150 6.02 14.12 7.89
CA ARG A 150 6.16 13.41 9.19
C ARG A 150 5.52 12.03 9.32
N THR A 151 4.57 11.65 8.48
CA THR A 151 3.78 10.42 8.66
C THR A 151 3.92 9.41 7.52
N SER A 152 4.34 9.85 6.33
CA SER A 152 4.58 8.91 5.23
C SER A 152 5.77 8.00 5.54
N LEU A 153 5.81 6.84 4.87
CA LEU A 153 6.97 5.95 4.91
C LEU A 153 8.28 6.71 4.69
N SER A 154 8.35 7.50 3.61
CA SER A 154 9.53 8.32 3.30
C SER A 154 9.87 9.27 4.44
N ALA A 155 8.91 10.03 4.96
CA ALA A 155 9.20 11.01 6.02
C ALA A 155 9.73 10.32 7.29
N VAL A 156 9.09 9.24 7.75
CA VAL A 156 9.53 8.53 8.96
C VAL A 156 10.88 7.87 8.77
N VAL A 157 11.11 7.21 7.63
CA VAL A 157 12.43 6.60 7.35
C VAL A 157 13.51 7.67 7.24
N LEU A 158 13.21 8.85 6.66
CA LEU A 158 14.17 9.95 6.61
C LEU A 158 14.53 10.43 8.02
N GLN A 159 13.57 10.52 8.93
CA GLN A 159 13.83 10.86 10.32
C GLN A 159 14.65 9.77 11.04
N MET A 160 14.40 8.49 10.76
CA MET A 160 15.20 7.38 11.29
C MET A 160 16.65 7.44 10.77
N VAL A 161 16.84 7.70 9.48
CA VAL A 161 18.17 7.90 8.88
C VAL A 161 18.86 9.12 9.52
N ALA A 162 18.16 10.25 9.65
CA ALA A 162 18.67 11.45 10.30
C ALA A 162 19.04 11.18 11.78
N SER A 163 18.22 10.43 12.51
CA SER A 163 18.49 10.01 13.89
C SER A 163 19.80 9.20 13.99
N ARG A 164 20.06 8.31 13.03
CA ARG A 164 21.29 7.50 13.00
C ARG A 164 22.53 8.30 12.57
N GLN A 165 22.41 9.21 11.61
CA GLN A 165 23.55 9.93 11.05
C GLN A 165 23.87 11.25 11.78
N LEU A 166 22.84 11.99 12.21
CA LEU A 166 22.96 13.29 12.88
C LEU A 166 22.85 13.17 14.41
N GLY A 167 22.44 12.01 14.90
CA GLY A 167 22.22 11.72 16.32
C GLY A 167 20.74 11.83 16.73
N ALA A 168 20.36 11.08 17.77
CA ALA A 168 18.96 10.86 18.13
C ALA A 168 18.15 12.14 18.43
N LYS A 169 18.79 13.22 18.88
CA LYS A 169 18.13 14.52 19.13
C LYS A 169 17.81 15.30 17.85
N HIS A 170 18.42 14.92 16.73
CA HIS A 170 18.33 15.60 15.44
C HIS A 170 17.46 14.86 14.42
N PHE A 171 16.65 13.88 14.87
CA PHE A 171 15.78 13.10 13.98
C PHE A 171 14.84 13.98 13.12
N ALA A 172 14.38 15.11 13.66
CA ALA A 172 13.47 16.04 12.99
C ALA A 172 14.18 17.19 12.26
N GLN A 173 15.52 17.17 12.15
CA GLN A 173 16.29 18.30 11.61
C GLN A 173 15.89 18.69 10.18
N LEU A 174 15.43 17.72 9.38
CA LEU A 174 15.04 17.95 7.99
C LEU A 174 13.53 18.22 7.82
N ASP A 175 12.72 18.07 8.87
CA ASP A 175 11.24 18.15 8.76
C ASP A 175 10.77 19.48 8.19
N SER A 176 11.40 20.59 8.60
CA SER A 176 11.03 21.96 8.20
C SER A 176 11.24 22.26 6.71
N ILE A 177 12.04 21.44 6.03
CA ILE A 177 12.32 21.56 4.60
C ILE A 177 11.67 20.44 3.78
N THR A 178 10.87 19.56 4.41
CA THR A 178 10.06 18.59 3.67
C THR A 178 8.83 19.26 3.06
N VAL A 179 8.46 18.82 1.86
CA VAL A 179 7.24 19.27 1.16
C VAL A 179 6.43 18.09 0.67
N ASN A 180 5.11 18.23 0.71
CA ASN A 180 4.19 17.19 0.29
C ASN A 180 4.01 17.18 -1.24
N LEU A 181 4.48 16.13 -1.89
CA LEU A 181 4.25 15.86 -3.32
C LEU A 181 4.11 14.36 -3.57
N PRO A 182 3.10 13.92 -4.34
CA PRO A 182 3.03 12.54 -4.82
C PRO A 182 4.29 12.14 -5.59
N HIS A 183 4.74 10.89 -5.48
CA HIS A 183 6.01 10.43 -6.05
C HIS A 183 6.19 10.73 -7.56
N PRO A 184 5.17 10.53 -8.43
CA PRO A 184 5.30 10.91 -9.84
C PRO A 184 5.57 12.41 -10.05
N GLN A 185 4.92 13.27 -9.26
CA GLN A 185 5.08 14.72 -9.34
C GLN A 185 6.43 15.16 -8.77
N ALA A 186 6.82 14.57 -7.63
CA ALA A 186 8.11 14.82 -6.98
C ALA A 186 9.29 14.45 -7.90
N MET A 187 9.23 13.29 -8.57
CA MET A 187 10.24 12.87 -9.54
C MET A 187 10.35 13.88 -10.69
N GLN A 188 9.22 14.28 -11.30
CA GLN A 188 9.25 15.26 -12.39
C GLN A 188 9.81 16.61 -11.93
N ALA A 189 9.41 17.10 -10.76
CA ALA A 189 9.91 18.35 -10.20
C ALA A 189 11.42 18.30 -9.92
N LEU A 190 11.92 17.18 -9.37
CA LEU A 190 13.35 16.98 -9.13
C LEU A 190 14.15 16.97 -10.44
N ILE A 191 13.69 16.20 -11.43
CA ILE A 191 14.34 16.05 -12.74
C ILE A 191 14.38 17.36 -13.51
N ARG A 192 13.26 18.08 -13.55
CA ARG A 192 13.12 19.35 -14.28
C ARG A 192 13.63 20.55 -13.49
N ARG A 193 14.03 20.36 -12.23
CA ARG A 193 14.49 21.42 -11.32
C ARG A 193 13.42 22.50 -11.10
N GLU A 194 12.15 22.06 -11.03
CA GLU A 194 10.98 22.92 -10.89
C GLU A 194 10.57 23.07 -9.42
N ASN A 195 9.83 24.14 -9.12
CA ASN A 195 9.18 24.37 -7.81
C ASN A 195 10.14 24.39 -6.60
N GLY A 196 11.43 24.62 -6.84
CA GLY A 196 12.46 24.65 -5.80
C GLY A 196 12.76 23.29 -5.17
N ILE A 197 12.30 22.17 -5.76
CA ILE A 197 12.60 20.82 -5.26
C ILE A 197 14.07 20.51 -5.49
N THR A 198 14.83 20.35 -4.40
CA THR A 198 16.27 20.04 -4.44
C THR A 198 16.57 18.58 -4.15
N ALA A 199 15.67 17.87 -3.47
CA ALA A 199 15.78 16.44 -3.23
C ALA A 199 14.42 15.73 -3.18
N HIS A 200 14.42 14.41 -3.40
CA HIS A 200 13.26 13.52 -3.24
C HIS A 200 13.70 12.25 -2.52
N PHE A 201 12.90 11.80 -1.55
CA PHE A 201 13.16 10.56 -0.82
C PHE A 201 12.13 9.48 -1.16
N THR A 202 12.54 8.47 -1.90
CA THR A 202 11.60 7.52 -2.53
C THR A 202 12.21 6.16 -2.85
N SER A 203 11.36 5.18 -3.14
CA SER A 203 11.70 3.84 -3.58
C SER A 203 11.75 3.73 -5.11
N PRO A 204 12.26 2.62 -5.67
CA PRO A 204 12.10 2.31 -7.08
C PRO A 204 10.61 2.19 -7.49
N PRO A 205 10.26 2.59 -8.72
CA PRO A 205 11.15 2.97 -9.81
C PRO A 205 11.63 4.41 -9.75
N PHE A 206 10.97 5.29 -8.98
CA PHE A 206 11.24 6.73 -8.98
C PHE A 206 12.70 7.04 -8.68
N SER A 207 13.25 6.48 -7.60
CA SER A 207 14.64 6.74 -7.23
C SER A 207 15.65 6.24 -8.26
N THR A 208 15.30 5.20 -9.01
CA THR A 208 16.16 4.65 -10.07
C THR A 208 16.10 5.52 -11.32
N LEU A 209 14.90 5.97 -11.70
CA LEU A 209 14.70 6.84 -12.87
C LEU A 209 15.33 8.21 -12.69
N GLU A 210 15.31 8.74 -11.46
CA GLU A 210 15.99 9.99 -11.10
C GLU A 210 17.50 9.90 -11.27
N LEU A 211 18.13 8.84 -10.76
CA LEU A 211 19.58 8.66 -10.82
C LEU A 211 20.13 8.44 -12.23
N ARG A 212 19.26 8.20 -13.20
CA ARG A 212 19.64 8.15 -14.63
C ARG A 212 19.75 9.53 -15.26
N GLN A 213 19.19 10.56 -14.62
CA GLN A 213 19.21 11.90 -15.16
C GLN A 213 20.56 12.58 -14.87
N PRO A 214 21.14 13.30 -15.85
CA PRO A 214 22.36 14.05 -15.63
C PRO A 214 22.24 15.05 -14.46
N GLY A 215 23.21 15.02 -13.55
CA GLY A 215 23.27 15.94 -12.43
C GLY A 215 22.31 15.65 -11.28
N ILE A 216 21.70 14.45 -11.25
CA ILE A 216 21.07 13.89 -10.05
C ILE A 216 22.00 12.83 -9.46
N HIS A 217 22.19 12.87 -8.14
CA HIS A 217 22.99 11.90 -7.41
C HIS A 217 22.34 11.52 -6.08
N ARG A 218 22.77 10.39 -5.53
CA ARG A 218 22.28 9.86 -4.26
C ARG A 218 23.06 10.49 -3.10
N ILE A 219 22.34 10.98 -2.11
CA ILE A 219 22.87 11.45 -0.82
C ILE A 219 22.94 10.30 0.18
N VAL A 220 21.86 9.52 0.31
CA VAL A 220 21.79 8.39 1.24
C VAL A 220 20.86 7.31 0.72
N ASN A 221 21.19 6.05 1.01
CA ASN A 221 20.33 4.89 0.87
C ASN A 221 19.91 4.42 2.28
N SER A 222 18.62 4.18 2.49
CA SER A 222 18.10 3.72 3.78
C SER A 222 18.70 2.39 4.22
N VAL A 223 19.00 1.48 3.29
CA VAL A 223 19.54 0.14 3.60
C VAL A 223 20.93 0.24 4.21
N ASP A 224 21.78 1.15 3.72
CA ASP A 224 23.14 1.36 4.23
C ASP A 224 23.17 1.83 5.69
N VAL A 225 22.06 2.40 6.17
CA VAL A 225 21.94 3.02 7.50
C VAL A 225 21.09 2.19 8.46
N LEU A 226 20.02 1.57 7.95
CA LEU A 226 18.99 0.90 8.77
C LEU A 226 18.91 -0.61 8.51
N GLY A 227 19.57 -1.10 7.45
CA GLY A 227 19.38 -2.46 6.95
C GLY A 227 18.07 -2.65 6.19
N PRO A 228 17.85 -3.86 5.63
CA PRO A 228 16.65 -4.18 4.87
C PRO A 228 15.45 -4.48 5.78
N MET A 229 14.53 -3.52 5.85
CA MET A 229 13.30 -3.61 6.65
C MET A 229 12.03 -3.65 5.79
N THR A 230 10.94 -4.13 6.39
CA THR A 230 9.61 -4.09 5.78
C THR A 230 9.16 -2.65 5.67
N LEU A 231 8.98 -2.20 4.42
CA LEU A 231 8.60 -0.83 4.11
C LEU A 231 7.09 -0.70 4.03
N ASP A 232 6.42 -1.59 3.28
CA ASP A 232 4.97 -1.62 3.21
C ASP A 232 4.39 -2.88 3.87
N VAL A 233 3.18 -2.73 4.40
CA VAL A 233 2.35 -3.76 5.02
C VAL A 233 0.93 -3.70 4.46
N VAL A 234 0.13 -4.73 4.73
CA VAL A 234 -1.32 -4.68 4.52
C VAL A 234 -2.03 -4.77 5.85
N PHE A 235 -3.06 -3.93 6.02
CA PHE A 235 -3.92 -3.92 7.20
C PHE A 235 -5.39 -3.70 6.84
N ALA A 236 -6.29 -3.96 7.78
CA ALA A 236 -7.74 -3.88 7.60
C ALA A 236 -8.42 -3.36 8.88
N PRO A 237 -9.69 -2.91 8.83
CA PRO A 237 -10.49 -2.69 10.03
C PRO A 237 -10.58 -3.99 10.84
N LYS A 238 -10.28 -3.93 12.13
CA LYS A 238 -10.34 -5.11 13.01
C LYS A 238 -11.72 -5.77 12.99
N ARG A 239 -12.78 -4.96 12.98
CA ARG A 239 -14.18 -5.44 12.87
C ARG A 239 -14.46 -6.28 11.63
N LEU A 240 -13.79 -6.00 10.50
CA LEU A 240 -13.94 -6.78 9.28
C LEU A 240 -13.32 -8.16 9.46
N VAL A 241 -12.10 -8.20 10.02
CA VAL A 241 -11.37 -9.45 10.26
C VAL A 241 -12.08 -10.32 11.29
N ASP A 242 -12.62 -9.72 12.35
CA ASP A 242 -13.35 -10.44 13.41
C ASP A 242 -14.69 -11.00 12.90
N ALA A 243 -15.43 -10.24 12.08
CA ALA A 243 -16.71 -10.67 11.52
C ALA A 243 -16.54 -11.67 10.36
N GLU A 244 -15.48 -11.53 9.58
CA GLU A 244 -15.27 -12.27 8.33
C GLU A 244 -13.83 -12.79 8.18
N PRO A 245 -13.38 -13.68 9.08
CA PRO A 245 -12.00 -14.17 9.06
C PRO A 245 -11.63 -14.87 7.73
N ALA A 246 -12.60 -15.50 7.06
CA ALA A 246 -12.39 -16.13 5.75
C ALA A 246 -11.94 -15.13 4.66
N LEU A 247 -12.39 -13.87 4.75
CA LEU A 247 -12.00 -12.83 3.78
C LEU A 247 -10.52 -12.45 3.96
N ALA A 248 -10.07 -12.31 5.20
CA ALA A 248 -8.68 -12.02 5.51
C ALA A 248 -7.75 -13.20 5.17
N VAL A 249 -8.18 -14.45 5.41
CA VAL A 249 -7.44 -15.65 4.98
C VAL A 249 -7.33 -15.71 3.46
N ALA A 250 -8.41 -15.45 2.73
CA ALA A 250 -8.38 -15.39 1.28
C ALA A 250 -7.43 -14.30 0.75
N PHE A 251 -7.37 -13.15 1.42
CA PHE A 251 -6.43 -12.08 1.08
C PHE A 251 -4.99 -12.53 1.27
N LEU A 252 -4.68 -13.11 2.44
CA LEU A 252 -3.35 -13.58 2.78
C LEU A 252 -2.85 -14.66 1.80
N ALA A 253 -3.70 -15.63 1.46
CA ALA A 253 -3.40 -16.68 0.48
C ALA A 253 -3.19 -16.13 -0.94
N ALA A 254 -3.99 -15.13 -1.34
CA ALA A 254 -3.83 -14.46 -2.62
C ALA A 254 -2.52 -13.68 -2.71
N LEU A 255 -2.13 -12.99 -1.63
CA LEU A 255 -0.86 -12.27 -1.55
C LEU A 255 0.34 -13.23 -1.58
N ASP A 256 0.25 -14.36 -0.89
CA ASP A 256 1.28 -15.39 -0.92
C ASP A 256 1.44 -16.03 -2.31
N GLU A 257 0.33 -16.32 -3.02
CA GLU A 257 0.38 -16.75 -4.43
C GLU A 257 1.03 -15.68 -5.31
N ALA A 258 0.71 -14.39 -5.12
CA ALA A 258 1.35 -13.30 -5.86
C ALA A 258 2.87 -13.25 -5.64
N ASN A 259 3.32 -13.38 -4.39
CA ASN A 259 4.75 -13.42 -4.05
C ASN A 259 5.47 -14.58 -4.74
N ARG A 260 4.86 -15.77 -4.75
CA ARG A 260 5.41 -16.95 -5.43
C ARG A 260 5.48 -16.76 -6.94
N LEU A 261 4.45 -16.18 -7.55
CA LEU A 261 4.44 -15.87 -8.99
C LEU A 261 5.57 -14.91 -9.37
N ILE A 262 5.81 -13.88 -8.55
CA ILE A 262 6.93 -12.95 -8.76
C ILE A 262 8.28 -13.66 -8.65
N ALA A 263 8.45 -14.53 -7.66
CA ALA A 263 9.70 -15.27 -7.45
C ALA A 263 9.96 -16.32 -8.55
N GLN A 264 8.91 -16.99 -9.04
CA GLN A 264 9.01 -18.03 -10.05
C GLN A 264 9.23 -17.47 -11.46
N ASP A 265 8.58 -16.35 -11.79
CA ASP A 265 8.72 -15.70 -13.09
C ASP A 265 8.86 -14.17 -12.93
N PRO A 266 10.05 -13.69 -12.55
CA PRO A 266 10.30 -12.26 -12.43
C PRO A 266 10.15 -11.53 -13.78
N ARG A 267 10.33 -12.22 -14.92
CA ARG A 267 10.14 -11.62 -16.25
C ARG A 267 8.66 -11.31 -16.50
N ALA A 268 7.76 -12.23 -16.19
CA ALA A 268 6.33 -11.98 -16.32
C ALA A 268 5.87 -10.88 -15.35
N ALA A 269 6.36 -10.89 -14.11
CA ALA A 269 6.06 -9.83 -13.14
C ALA A 269 6.56 -8.45 -13.60
N ALA A 270 7.77 -8.39 -14.17
CA ALA A 270 8.33 -7.16 -14.74
C ALA A 270 7.50 -6.64 -15.92
N ALA A 271 7.09 -7.53 -16.83
CA ALA A 271 6.23 -7.16 -17.96
C ALA A 271 4.89 -6.61 -17.50
N LEU A 272 4.29 -7.25 -16.50
CA LEU A 272 3.03 -6.82 -15.90
C LEU A 272 3.13 -5.43 -15.27
N TYR A 273 4.21 -5.20 -14.51
CA TYR A 273 4.46 -3.91 -13.87
C TYR A 273 4.69 -2.79 -14.89
N ALA A 274 5.58 -3.01 -15.86
CA ALA A 274 5.87 -2.03 -16.90
C ALA A 274 4.61 -1.63 -17.68
N ALA A 275 3.72 -2.59 -17.97
CA ALA A 275 2.46 -2.33 -18.67
C ALA A 275 1.41 -1.59 -17.82
N SER A 276 1.48 -1.64 -16.49
CA SER A 276 0.38 -1.23 -15.60
C SER A 276 0.73 -0.15 -14.59
N SER A 277 2.01 0.17 -14.39
CA SER A 277 2.45 1.06 -13.31
C SER A 277 2.08 2.54 -13.52
N GLY A 278 1.77 2.93 -14.77
CA GLY A 278 1.57 4.34 -15.14
C GLY A 278 2.85 5.19 -15.09
N VAL A 279 3.99 4.58 -14.71
CA VAL A 279 5.32 5.18 -14.74
C VAL A 279 6.03 4.70 -16.00
N GLY A 280 6.72 5.59 -16.71
CA GLY A 280 7.49 5.26 -17.91
C GLY A 280 8.75 4.43 -17.62
N VAL A 281 8.56 3.19 -17.15
CA VAL A 281 9.60 2.26 -16.76
C VAL A 281 9.67 1.10 -17.77
N SER A 282 10.87 0.72 -18.18
CA SER A 282 11.04 -0.40 -19.12
C SER A 282 10.94 -1.76 -18.43
N HIS A 283 10.76 -2.84 -19.20
CA HIS A 283 10.84 -4.21 -18.67
C HIS A 283 12.17 -4.47 -17.96
N ASP A 284 13.28 -4.11 -18.60
CA ASP A 284 14.63 -4.31 -18.08
C ASP A 284 14.88 -3.52 -16.79
N ASP A 285 14.30 -2.33 -16.67
CA ASP A 285 14.38 -1.52 -15.46
C ASP A 285 13.72 -2.24 -14.29
N VAL A 286 12.53 -2.80 -14.50
CA VAL A 286 11.83 -3.54 -13.46
C VAL A 286 12.59 -4.81 -13.13
N MET A 287 13.14 -5.53 -14.12
CA MET A 287 13.98 -6.70 -13.87
C MET A 287 15.18 -6.35 -12.98
N GLN A 288 15.82 -5.20 -13.20
CA GLN A 288 16.92 -4.75 -12.35
C GLN A 288 16.44 -4.45 -10.92
N MET A 289 15.27 -3.85 -10.76
CA MET A 289 14.67 -3.57 -9.44
C MET A 289 14.32 -4.86 -8.69
N LEU A 290 13.80 -5.87 -9.38
CA LEU A 290 13.46 -7.18 -8.82
C LEU A 290 14.70 -8.00 -8.47
N ALA A 291 15.79 -7.83 -9.22
CA ALA A 291 17.07 -8.49 -8.95
C ALA A 291 17.87 -7.83 -7.81
N ALA A 292 17.47 -6.63 -7.34
CA ALA A 292 18.16 -5.97 -6.25
C ALA A 292 18.06 -6.80 -4.96
N PRO A 293 19.17 -7.02 -4.23
CA PRO A 293 19.21 -7.95 -3.08
C PRO A 293 18.31 -7.53 -1.91
N ASP A 294 17.99 -6.25 -1.83
CA ASP A 294 17.14 -5.65 -0.81
C ASP A 294 15.64 -5.68 -1.18
N THR A 295 15.32 -5.97 -2.45
CA THR A 295 13.95 -6.10 -2.93
C THR A 295 13.42 -7.49 -2.61
N ARG A 296 12.44 -7.57 -1.71
CA ARG A 296 11.75 -8.83 -1.36
C ARG A 296 10.27 -8.59 -1.16
N PHE A 297 9.48 -9.59 -1.47
CA PHE A 297 8.03 -9.60 -1.21
C PHE A 297 7.72 -10.76 -0.27
N SER A 298 7.02 -10.46 0.83
CA SER A 298 6.80 -11.42 1.90
C SER A 298 5.56 -11.05 2.69
N VAL A 299 4.74 -12.05 2.99
CA VAL A 299 3.61 -11.90 3.92
C VAL A 299 4.06 -11.75 5.37
N ARG A 300 5.28 -12.21 5.71
CA ARG A 300 5.86 -12.04 7.04
C ARG A 300 6.69 -10.77 7.09
N PRO A 301 6.35 -9.80 7.96
CA PRO A 301 7.14 -8.60 8.12
C PRO A 301 8.42 -8.88 8.93
N ASN A 302 9.41 -8.00 8.78
CA ASN A 302 10.64 -7.97 9.55
C ASN A 302 10.91 -6.55 10.08
N GLN A 303 11.71 -6.44 11.14
CA GLN A 303 12.18 -5.17 11.73
C GLN A 303 11.09 -4.12 12.07
N LEU A 304 9.82 -4.50 12.22
CA LEU A 304 8.75 -3.55 12.56
C LEU A 304 8.92 -2.89 13.93
N MET A 305 9.59 -3.56 14.86
CA MET A 305 9.85 -2.99 16.17
C MET A 305 10.81 -1.79 16.11
N ASP A 306 11.68 -1.71 15.10
CA ASP A 306 12.58 -0.56 14.95
C ASP A 306 11.78 0.73 14.66
N TYR A 307 10.70 0.63 13.87
CA TYR A 307 9.74 1.71 13.68
C TYR A 307 8.99 2.05 14.97
N VAL A 308 8.49 1.04 15.68
CA VAL A 308 7.74 1.24 16.93
C VAL A 308 8.59 1.98 17.96
N GLU A 309 9.84 1.55 18.15
CA GLU A 309 10.78 2.21 19.06
C GLU A 309 11.03 3.66 18.66
N PHE A 310 11.29 3.89 17.38
CA PHE A 310 11.52 5.23 16.85
C PHE A 310 10.30 6.14 17.02
N LEU A 311 9.12 5.69 16.60
CA LEU A 311 7.88 6.47 16.67
C LEU A 311 7.47 6.78 18.11
N TYR A 312 7.75 5.87 19.05
CA TYR A 312 7.52 6.12 20.48
C TYR A 312 8.52 7.16 21.01
N LEU A 313 9.80 7.05 20.67
CA LEU A 313 10.84 8.02 21.04
C LEU A 313 10.54 9.42 20.48
N ALA A 314 10.10 9.50 19.23
CA ALA A 314 9.68 10.74 18.56
C ALA A 314 8.36 11.30 19.13
N GLY A 315 7.64 10.52 19.94
CA GLY A 315 6.38 10.90 20.57
C GLY A 315 5.16 10.83 19.64
N THR A 316 5.33 10.31 18.42
CA THR A 316 4.28 10.13 17.40
C THR A 316 3.23 9.12 17.85
N ILE A 317 3.65 8.03 18.51
CA ILE A 317 2.75 7.05 19.11
C ILE A 317 2.82 7.09 20.63
N LYS A 318 1.68 6.82 21.28
CA LYS A 318 1.59 6.69 22.75
C LYS A 318 1.40 5.25 23.21
N ALA A 319 0.71 4.43 22.41
CA ALA A 319 0.60 3.00 22.63
C ALA A 319 1.77 2.29 21.93
N LYS A 320 2.51 1.49 22.70
CA LYS A 320 3.67 0.73 22.22
C LYS A 320 3.39 -0.77 22.38
N PRO A 321 3.30 -1.55 21.28
CA PRO A 321 3.20 -3.01 21.38
C PRO A 321 4.48 -3.59 21.98
N ARG A 322 4.39 -4.74 22.65
CA ARG A 322 5.57 -5.43 23.19
C ARG A 322 6.35 -6.16 22.11
N ALA A 323 5.66 -6.61 21.07
CA ALA A 323 6.24 -7.24 19.90
C ALA A 323 5.30 -7.08 18.70
N TRP A 324 5.86 -7.13 17.50
CA TRP A 324 5.15 -6.76 16.27
C TRP A 324 3.82 -7.51 16.08
N HIS A 325 3.77 -8.80 16.44
CA HIS A 325 2.58 -9.65 16.32
C HIS A 325 1.35 -9.13 17.08
N GLU A 326 1.51 -8.30 18.12
CA GLU A 326 0.36 -7.68 18.83
C GLU A 326 -0.39 -6.67 17.95
N MET A 327 0.21 -6.25 16.83
CA MET A 327 -0.41 -5.40 15.82
C MET A 327 -1.08 -6.19 14.70
N PHE A 328 -0.85 -7.49 14.59
CA PHE A 328 -1.28 -8.32 13.45
C PHE A 328 -2.35 -9.33 13.83
N ALA A 329 -3.11 -9.78 12.83
CA ALA A 329 -4.12 -10.80 12.98
C ALA A 329 -3.46 -12.14 13.33
N PRO A 330 -3.99 -12.91 14.29
CA PRO A 330 -3.39 -14.18 14.73
C PRO A 330 -3.13 -15.19 13.61
N MET A 331 -3.94 -15.14 12.53
CA MET A 331 -3.77 -16.01 11.36
C MET A 331 -2.39 -15.92 10.71
N LEU A 332 -1.67 -14.81 10.88
CA LEU A 332 -0.34 -14.62 10.31
C LEU A 332 0.74 -15.44 11.04
N ASP A 333 0.57 -15.68 12.34
CA ASP A 333 1.55 -16.43 13.14
C ASP A 333 1.65 -17.89 12.66
N ASP A 334 0.49 -18.51 12.44
CA ASP A 334 0.35 -19.89 11.99
C ASP A 334 0.50 -20.06 10.47
N TYR A 335 0.52 -18.97 9.70
CA TYR A 335 0.54 -19.04 8.24
C TYR A 335 1.83 -19.66 7.73
N ARG A 336 1.70 -20.78 7.02
CA ARG A 336 2.78 -21.48 6.32
C ARG A 336 2.66 -21.13 4.83
N PRO A 337 3.63 -20.41 4.24
CA PRO A 337 3.65 -20.19 2.80
C PRO A 337 3.56 -21.51 2.04
N GLY A 338 2.79 -21.52 0.95
CA GLY A 338 2.61 -22.69 0.09
C GLY A 338 3.58 -22.75 -1.10
#